data_AF-A0A8S4GW56-F1
#
_entry.id   AF-A0A8S4GW56-F1
#
_cell.length_a   1.000
_cell.length_b   1.000
_cell.length_c   1.000
_cell.angle_alpha   90.00
_cell.angle_beta   90.00
_cell.angle_gamma   90.00
#
_symmetry.space_group_name_H-M   'P 1'
#
loop_
_entity.id
_entity.type
_entity.pdbx_description
1 polymer ?
#
loop_
_entity_poly.entity_id
_entity_poly.type
_entity_poly.pdbx_seq_one_letter_code
_entity_poly.pdbx_strand_id
1 'polypeptide(L)'
;MVFPHLTAVAQKHAAKGLVVVGITQETDTPQLRGFVSGQGDKMGYSVASSEQAMMTLGTFASIGGIPHAIVVDRTGTVLYSGHPMQPGFEQAVEQACARGPVTETREELSAMGVAALKKILRDRGVGFGDLLEKSEFVERILERCT
;
A
#
# COMPACT_ATOMS: atom_id res chain seq x y z
N MET A 1 20.55 6.29 -3.26
CA MET A 1 20.60 4.84 -2.93
C MET A 1 19.19 4.37 -2.65
N VAL A 2 18.85 3.13 -3.01
CA VAL A 2 17.45 2.65 -2.97
C VAL A 2 16.92 2.44 -1.54
N PHE A 3 17.68 1.79 -0.65
CA PHE A 3 17.16 1.48 0.69
C PHE A 3 16.79 2.74 1.51
N PRO A 4 17.68 3.77 1.64
CA PRO A 4 17.30 4.98 2.37
C PRO A 4 16.12 5.71 1.73
N HIS A 5 16.00 5.68 0.40
CA HIS A 5 14.88 6.26 -0.32
C HIS A 5 13.56 5.57 0.03
N LEU A 6 13.53 4.22 0.00
CA LEU A 6 12.34 3.46 0.39
C LEU A 6 11.96 3.69 1.86
N THR A 7 12.93 3.79 2.77
CA THR A 7 12.67 4.14 4.17
C THR A 7 12.05 5.52 4.31
N ALA A 8 12.58 6.53 3.61
CA ALA A 8 12.04 7.89 3.63
C ALA A 8 10.60 7.94 3.09
N VAL A 9 10.32 7.21 2.01
CA VAL A 9 8.97 7.08 1.44
C VAL A 9 8.02 6.38 2.41
N ALA A 10 8.44 5.26 3.03
CA ALA A 10 7.66 4.56 4.04
C ALA A 10 7.29 5.49 5.21
N GLN A 11 8.25 6.25 5.74
CA GLN A 11 8.03 7.18 6.85
C GLN A 11 7.11 8.35 6.45
N LYS A 12 7.33 8.96 5.27
CA LYS A 12 6.51 10.08 4.74
C LYS A 12 5.03 9.70 4.62
N HIS A 13 4.74 8.44 4.33
CA HIS A 13 3.39 7.96 4.05
C HIS A 13 2.83 6.98 5.10
N ALA A 14 3.54 6.75 6.21
CA ALA A 14 3.11 5.82 7.26
C ALA A 14 1.74 6.20 7.84
N ALA A 15 1.50 7.48 8.12
CA ALA A 15 0.20 7.97 8.61
C ALA A 15 -0.95 7.81 7.59
N LYS A 16 -0.62 7.61 6.30
CA LYS A 16 -1.59 7.32 5.24
C LYS A 16 -1.77 5.82 5.01
N GLY A 17 -1.15 4.98 5.84
CA GLY A 17 -1.26 3.52 5.78
C GLY A 17 -0.37 2.87 4.71
N LEU A 18 0.68 3.54 4.23
CA LEU A 18 1.63 2.90 3.33
C LEU A 18 2.41 1.81 4.08
N VAL A 19 2.45 0.62 3.49
CA VAL A 19 3.29 -0.49 3.94
C VAL A 19 4.31 -0.79 2.85
N VAL A 20 5.58 -0.87 3.24
CA VAL A 20 6.67 -1.26 2.35
C VAL A 20 7.22 -2.61 2.80
N VAL A 21 7.31 -3.55 1.86
CA VAL A 21 7.89 -4.89 2.10
C VAL A 21 8.94 -5.15 1.03
N GLY A 22 10.20 -5.32 1.46
CA GLY A 22 11.26 -5.84 0.61
C GLY A 22 11.13 -7.36 0.52
N ILE A 23 11.19 -7.93 -0.67
CA ILE A 23 11.10 -9.38 -0.86
C ILE A 23 12.42 -9.87 -1.45
N THR A 24 12.96 -10.93 -0.88
CA THR A 24 14.15 -11.62 -1.37
C THR A 24 13.86 -13.11 -1.57
N GLN A 25 14.55 -13.73 -2.51
CA GLN A 25 14.59 -15.18 -2.68
C GLN A 25 15.66 -15.85 -1.79
N GLU A 26 16.51 -15.06 -1.13
CA GLU A 26 17.49 -15.59 -0.19
C GLU A 26 16.79 -16.24 1.00
N THR A 27 17.28 -17.42 1.40
CA THR A 27 16.78 -18.12 2.59
C THR A 27 17.01 -17.30 3.85
N ASP A 28 16.07 -17.36 4.79
CA ASP A 28 16.19 -16.73 6.10
C ASP A 28 17.32 -17.34 6.96
N THR A 29 18.51 -16.78 6.79
CA THR A 29 19.74 -17.19 7.46
C THR A 29 20.21 -16.12 8.45
N PRO A 30 21.02 -16.48 9.47
CA PRO A 30 21.66 -15.50 10.34
C PRO A 30 22.44 -14.42 9.58
N GLN A 31 23.04 -14.76 8.44
CA GLN A 31 23.79 -13.86 7.58
C GLN A 31 22.86 -12.82 6.93
N LEU A 32 21.71 -13.24 6.38
CA LEU A 32 20.71 -12.33 5.83
C LEU A 32 20.16 -11.40 6.92
N ARG A 33 19.81 -11.95 8.08
CA ARG A 33 19.34 -11.14 9.23
C ARG A 33 20.41 -10.15 9.70
N GLY A 34 21.67 -10.56 9.71
CA GLY A 34 22.81 -9.71 10.02
C GLY A 34 23.02 -8.59 9.00
N PHE A 35 22.86 -8.89 7.71
CA PHE A 35 22.88 -7.88 6.64
C PHE A 35 21.76 -6.86 6.84
N VAL A 36 20.50 -7.29 6.96
CA VAL A 36 19.34 -6.39 7.14
C VAL A 36 19.51 -5.54 8.40
N SER A 37 19.90 -6.16 9.52
CA SER A 37 20.14 -5.43 10.77
C SER A 37 21.31 -4.45 10.67
N GLY A 38 22.38 -4.83 9.97
CA GLY A 38 23.56 -3.98 9.73
C GLY A 38 23.27 -2.75 8.86
N GLN A 39 22.20 -2.77 8.07
CA GLN A 39 21.75 -1.60 7.30
C GLN A 39 21.10 -0.54 8.19
N GLY A 40 20.61 -0.91 9.38
CA GLY A 40 20.00 -0.01 10.36
C GLY A 40 18.88 0.84 9.74
N ASP A 41 18.89 2.15 10.03
CA ASP A 41 17.87 3.10 9.57
C ASP A 41 17.77 3.24 8.05
N LYS A 42 18.72 2.69 7.29
CA LYS A 42 18.62 2.66 5.82
C LYS A 42 17.57 1.66 5.33
N MET A 43 17.22 0.65 6.12
CA MET A 43 16.20 -0.36 5.81
C MET A 43 15.11 -0.38 6.89
N GLY A 44 14.46 0.76 7.12
CA GLY A 44 13.37 0.93 8.08
C GLY A 44 12.02 0.37 7.59
N TYR A 45 12.02 -0.79 6.94
CA TYR A 45 10.83 -1.47 6.41
C TYR A 45 11.00 -2.99 6.52
N SER A 46 9.89 -3.72 6.48
CA SER A 46 9.90 -5.18 6.64
C SER A 46 10.57 -5.88 5.45
N VAL A 47 11.31 -6.96 5.72
CA VAL A 47 11.92 -7.81 4.69
C VAL A 47 11.35 -9.22 4.82
N ALA A 48 10.85 -9.77 3.71
CA ALA A 48 10.35 -11.12 3.61
C ALA A 48 11.30 -11.99 2.76
N SER A 49 11.66 -13.16 3.29
CA SER A 49 12.35 -14.22 2.55
C SER A 49 11.28 -15.14 1.95
N SER A 50 11.02 -15.02 0.64
CA SER A 50 10.05 -15.85 -0.07
C SER A 50 10.39 -15.94 -1.56
N GLU A 51 10.94 -17.07 -1.97
CA GLU A 51 11.17 -17.40 -3.38
C GLU A 51 9.84 -17.46 -4.16
N GLN A 52 8.80 -18.05 -3.56
CA GLN A 52 7.48 -18.14 -4.19
C GLN A 52 6.89 -16.76 -4.49
N ALA A 53 6.93 -15.83 -3.52
CA ALA A 53 6.43 -14.48 -3.73
C ALA A 53 7.21 -13.74 -4.83
N MET A 54 8.55 -13.86 -4.82
CA MET A 54 9.44 -13.33 -5.86
C MET A 54 9.06 -13.84 -7.25
N MET A 55 8.84 -15.16 -7.40
CA MET A 55 8.47 -15.79 -8.68
C MET A 55 7.08 -15.34 -9.16
N THR A 56 6.09 -15.30 -8.26
CA THR A 56 4.74 -14.83 -8.58
C THR A 56 4.75 -13.37 -9.02
N LEU A 57 5.42 -12.48 -8.28
CA LEU A 57 5.52 -11.07 -8.63
C LEU A 57 6.38 -10.85 -9.88
N GLY A 58 7.45 -11.61 -10.05
CA GLY A 58 8.31 -11.57 -11.24
C GLY A 58 7.54 -11.87 -12.52
N THR A 59 6.71 -12.90 -12.48
CA THR A 59 5.82 -13.27 -13.59
C THR A 59 4.74 -12.22 -13.82
N PHE A 60 4.06 -11.79 -12.76
CA PHE A 60 2.95 -10.84 -12.83
C PHE A 60 3.38 -9.45 -13.32
N ALA A 61 4.52 -8.96 -12.84
CA ALA A 61 5.00 -7.60 -13.11
C ALA A 61 6.07 -7.52 -14.20
N SER A 62 6.40 -8.65 -14.85
CA SER A 62 7.45 -8.74 -15.89
C SER A 62 8.78 -8.14 -15.42
N ILE A 63 9.24 -8.53 -14.23
CA ILE A 63 10.44 -7.95 -13.60
C ILE A 63 11.69 -8.34 -14.42
N GLY A 64 12.32 -7.35 -15.04
CA GLY A 64 13.53 -7.55 -15.87
C GLY A 64 14.86 -7.37 -15.13
N GLY A 65 14.84 -6.94 -13.87
CA GLY A 65 16.05 -6.73 -13.07
C GLY A 65 15.76 -6.16 -11.69
N ILE A 66 16.77 -6.13 -10.82
CA ILE A 66 16.69 -5.55 -9.47
C ILE A 66 17.51 -4.24 -9.38
N PRO A 67 17.04 -3.24 -8.62
CA PRO A 67 15.82 -3.22 -7.81
C PRO A 67 14.56 -2.91 -8.65
N HIS A 68 13.44 -3.54 -8.29
CA HIS A 68 12.13 -3.34 -8.89
C HIS A 68 11.09 -3.17 -7.78
N ALA A 69 10.15 -2.24 -7.98
CA ALA A 69 9.07 -1.96 -7.08
C ALA A 69 7.73 -2.05 -7.81
N ILE A 70 6.73 -2.55 -7.09
CA ILE A 70 5.34 -2.57 -7.52
C ILE A 70 4.57 -1.74 -6.50
N VAL A 71 3.79 -0.76 -6.95
CA VAL A 71 2.90 0.02 -6.09
C VAL A 71 1.48 -0.44 -6.35
N VAL A 72 0.81 -0.90 -5.29
CA VAL A 72 -0.56 -1.38 -5.32
C VAL A 72 -1.41 -0.50 -4.40
N ASP A 73 -2.58 -0.07 -4.87
CA ASP A 73 -3.53 0.66 -4.03
C ASP A 73 -4.43 -0.28 -3.21
N ARG A 74 -5.30 0.29 -2.37
CA ARG A 74 -6.22 -0.50 -1.52
C ARG A 74 -7.26 -1.31 -2.29
N THR A 75 -7.48 -1.01 -3.55
CA THR A 75 -8.40 -1.78 -4.41
C THR A 75 -7.72 -3.00 -5.02
N GLY A 76 -6.42 -3.17 -4.79
CA GLY A 76 -5.60 -4.19 -5.44
C GLY A 76 -5.13 -3.78 -6.84
N THR A 77 -5.31 -2.51 -7.22
CA THR A 77 -4.89 -2.01 -8.54
C THR A 77 -3.41 -1.67 -8.51
N VAL A 78 -2.66 -2.17 -9.50
CA VAL A 78 -1.27 -1.81 -9.71
C VAL A 78 -1.19 -0.42 -10.32
N LEU A 79 -0.58 0.53 -9.61
CA LEU A 79 -0.37 1.89 -10.09
C LEU A 79 1.02 2.09 -10.71
N TYR A 80 1.98 1.24 -10.35
CA TYR A 80 3.35 1.32 -10.85
C TYR A 80 4.05 -0.03 -10.82
N SER A 81 4.90 -0.28 -11.81
CA SER A 81 5.82 -1.40 -11.88
C SER A 81 7.12 -0.93 -12.55
N GLY A 82 8.23 -0.88 -11.82
CA GLY A 82 9.50 -0.40 -12.36
C GLY A 82 10.54 -0.11 -11.28
N HIS A 83 11.61 0.60 -11.66
CA HIS A 83 12.71 0.90 -10.75
C HIS A 83 12.34 2.01 -9.75
N PRO A 84 12.50 1.81 -8.42
CA PRO A 84 11.98 2.73 -7.39
C PRO A 84 12.61 4.13 -7.38
N MET A 85 13.72 4.34 -8.09
CA MET A 85 14.31 5.68 -8.27
C MET A 85 13.76 6.46 -9.47
N GLN A 86 12.87 5.87 -10.27
CA GLN A 86 12.29 6.57 -11.42
C GLN A 86 11.21 7.56 -10.97
N PRO A 87 10.99 8.67 -11.70
CA PRO A 87 10.04 9.72 -11.32
C PRO A 87 8.61 9.23 -11.06
N GLY A 88 8.16 8.20 -11.78
CA GLY A 88 6.79 7.67 -11.63
C GLY A 88 6.51 6.92 -10.32
N PHE A 89 7.56 6.50 -9.59
CA PHE A 89 7.39 5.72 -8.36
C PHE A 89 6.72 6.53 -7.24
N GLU A 90 7.29 7.69 -6.88
CA GLU A 90 6.72 8.52 -5.81
C GLU A 90 5.33 9.04 -6.16
N GLN A 91 5.08 9.39 -7.42
CA GLN A 91 3.75 9.80 -7.86
C GLN A 91 2.72 8.69 -7.66
N ALA A 92 3.07 7.45 -7.98
CA ALA A 92 2.19 6.30 -7.75
C ALA A 92 1.97 6.02 -6.26
N VAL A 93 3.00 6.19 -5.42
CA VAL A 93 2.86 6.08 -3.96
C VAL A 93 1.93 7.18 -3.43
N GLU A 94 2.10 8.42 -3.89
CA GLU A 94 1.23 9.52 -3.54
C GLU A 94 -0.22 9.23 -3.95
N GLN A 95 -0.45 8.71 -5.15
CA GLN A 95 -1.77 8.31 -5.62
C GLN A 95 -2.37 7.17 -4.78
N ALA A 96 -1.59 6.13 -4.46
CA ALA A 96 -2.01 5.03 -3.59
C ALA A 96 -2.40 5.54 -2.19
N CYS A 97 -1.69 6.55 -1.69
CA CYS A 97 -1.89 7.13 -0.37
C CYS A 97 -2.89 8.31 -0.34
N ALA A 98 -3.23 8.90 -1.50
CA ALA A 98 -4.07 10.10 -1.58
C ALA A 98 -5.45 9.87 -0.98
N ARG A 99 -5.93 8.63 -1.05
CA ARG A 99 -7.14 8.20 -0.39
C ARG A 99 -6.71 7.50 0.89
N GLY A 100 -6.38 8.25 1.95
CA GLY A 100 -6.02 7.69 3.26
C GLY A 100 -7.12 6.79 3.84
N PRO A 101 -6.83 6.01 4.90
CA PRO A 101 -7.88 5.24 5.55
C PRO A 101 -8.95 6.22 6.04
N VAL A 102 -10.22 5.83 5.95
CA VAL A 102 -11.28 6.52 6.69
C VAL A 102 -10.92 6.33 8.16
N THR A 103 -10.68 7.40 8.88
CA THR A 103 -10.39 7.34 10.32
C THR A 103 -11.61 7.73 11.15
N GLU A 104 -12.65 8.21 10.48
CA GLU A 104 -13.90 8.64 11.06
C GLU A 104 -14.61 7.46 11.72
N THR A 105 -15.14 7.71 12.92
CA THR A 105 -15.87 6.71 13.68
C THR A 105 -17.23 6.41 13.05
N ARG A 106 -17.84 5.29 13.48
CA ARG A 106 -19.21 4.95 13.07
C ARG A 106 -20.18 6.11 13.35
N GLU A 107 -20.03 6.78 14.49
CA GLU A 107 -20.86 7.91 14.90
C GLU A 107 -20.65 9.13 13.98
N GLU A 108 -19.39 9.45 13.64
CA GLU A 108 -19.05 10.56 12.75
C GLU A 108 -19.57 10.32 11.34
N LEU A 109 -19.38 9.12 10.80
CA LEU A 109 -19.94 8.72 9.50
C LEU A 109 -21.48 8.72 9.52
N SER A 110 -22.09 8.29 10.63
CA SER A 110 -23.55 8.33 10.81
C SER A 110 -24.09 9.75 10.96
N ALA A 111 -23.25 10.73 11.31
CA ALA A 111 -23.61 12.14 11.31
C ALA A 111 -23.52 12.78 9.91
N MET A 112 -22.72 12.23 8.98
CA MET A 112 -22.58 12.76 7.62
C MET A 112 -23.85 12.60 6.78
N GLY A 113 -24.03 13.44 5.76
CA GLY A 113 -25.11 13.26 4.78
C GLY A 113 -24.86 12.07 3.83
N VAL A 114 -25.92 11.41 3.36
CA VAL A 114 -25.81 10.27 2.41
C VAL A 114 -25.03 10.63 1.14
N ALA A 115 -25.13 11.88 0.67
CA ALA A 115 -24.34 12.35 -0.47
C ALA A 115 -22.83 12.32 -0.21
N ALA A 116 -22.40 12.66 1.01
CA ALA A 116 -20.99 12.60 1.41
C ALA A 116 -20.52 11.14 1.50
N LEU A 117 -21.33 10.25 2.10
CA LEU A 117 -21.02 8.81 2.17
C LEU A 117 -20.91 8.18 0.78
N LYS A 118 -21.83 8.50 -0.15
CA LYS A 118 -21.75 8.06 -1.55
C LYS A 118 -20.53 8.61 -2.26
N LYS A 119 -20.11 9.84 -1.94
CA LYS A 119 -18.88 10.42 -2.49
C LYS A 119 -17.65 9.66 -1.97
N ILE A 120 -17.59 9.37 -0.67
CA ILE A 120 -16.54 8.59 0.01
C ILE A 120 -16.38 7.19 -0.58
N LEU A 121 -17.46 6.55 -1.06
CA LEU A 121 -17.42 5.25 -1.72
C LEU A 121 -17.09 5.32 -3.21
N ARG A 122 -17.57 6.35 -3.94
CA ARG A 122 -17.22 6.58 -5.37
C ARG A 122 -15.76 6.91 -5.55
N ASP A 123 -15.30 7.93 -4.84
CA ASP A 123 -13.89 8.08 -4.53
C ASP A 123 -13.48 6.77 -3.84
N ARG A 124 -12.39 6.05 -4.06
CA ARG A 124 -12.19 4.65 -3.54
C ARG A 124 -12.84 3.54 -4.38
N GLY A 125 -13.73 3.83 -5.31
CA GLY A 125 -14.20 2.84 -6.29
C GLY A 125 -15.02 1.69 -5.69
N VAL A 126 -15.61 1.89 -4.52
CA VAL A 126 -16.48 0.91 -3.87
C VAL A 126 -17.89 1.04 -4.42
N GLY A 127 -18.44 -0.07 -4.92
CA GLY A 127 -19.84 -0.13 -5.37
C GLY A 127 -20.82 0.03 -4.20
N PHE A 128 -21.92 0.76 -4.45
CA PHE A 128 -23.00 0.98 -3.48
C PHE A 128 -24.40 1.00 -4.14
N GLY A 129 -24.53 0.46 -5.35
CA GLY A 129 -25.83 0.42 -6.05
C GLY A 129 -26.86 -0.48 -5.37
N ASP A 130 -26.40 -1.36 -4.49
CA ASP A 130 -27.14 -2.30 -3.66
C ASP A 130 -27.65 -1.68 -2.33
N LEU A 131 -27.16 -0.50 -1.95
CA LEU A 131 -27.40 0.08 -0.62
C LEU A 131 -28.62 1.03 -0.63
N LEU A 132 -29.55 0.80 0.29
CA LEU A 132 -30.81 1.53 0.44
C LEU A 132 -30.82 2.42 1.69
N GLU A 133 -30.22 1.95 2.79
CA GLU A 133 -30.24 2.65 4.07
C GLU A 133 -28.90 3.34 4.37
N LYS A 134 -28.96 4.47 5.09
CA LYS A 134 -27.78 5.24 5.49
C LYS A 134 -26.77 4.39 6.29
N SER A 135 -27.28 3.55 7.19
CA SER A 135 -26.52 2.59 7.98
C SER A 135 -25.64 1.69 7.10
N GLU A 136 -26.18 1.17 6.01
CA GLU A 136 -25.45 0.28 5.09
C GLU A 136 -24.29 1.00 4.40
N PHE A 137 -24.45 2.29 4.05
CA PHE A 137 -23.34 3.10 3.54
C PHE A 137 -22.22 3.24 4.58
N VAL A 138 -22.57 3.49 5.84
CA VAL A 138 -21.60 3.61 6.94
C VAL A 138 -20.87 2.28 7.16
N GLU A 139 -21.59 1.16 7.16
CA GLU A 139 -20.99 -0.16 7.33
C GLU A 139 -20.06 -0.51 6.18
N ARG A 140 -20.48 -0.27 4.93
CA ARG A 140 -19.63 -0.50 3.76
C ARG A 140 -18.34 0.33 3.80
N ILE A 141 -18.43 1.57 4.28
CA ILE A 141 -17.25 2.43 4.48
C ILE A 141 -16.34 1.81 5.54
N LEU A 142 -16.89 1.38 6.68
CA LEU A 142 -16.11 0.75 7.75
C LEU A 142 -15.50 -0.61 7.36
N GLU A 143 -16.08 -1.33 6.41
CA GLU A 143 -15.57 -2.61 5.93
C GLU A 143 -14.51 -2.47 4.83
N ARG A 144 -14.64 -1.45 3.99
CA ARG A 144 -13.87 -1.34 2.73
C ARG A 144 -12.94 -0.15 2.66
N CYS A 145 -13.05 0.81 3.59
CA CYS A 145 -12.39 2.11 3.48
C CYS A 145 -11.56 2.53 4.70
N THR A 146 -11.72 1.87 5.85
CA THR A 146 -10.92 1.97 7.09
C THR A 146 -9.68 1.09 7.00
#